data_AF-A0A8T4MUH9-F1
#
_entry.id   AF-A0A8T4MUH9-F1
#
_cell.length_a   1.000
_cell.length_b   1.000
_cell.length_c   1.000
_cell.angle_alpha   90.00
_cell.angle_beta   90.00
_cell.angle_gamma   90.00
#
_symmetry.space_group_name_H-M   'P 1'
#
loop_
_entity.id
_entity.type
_entity.pdbx_description
1 polymer ?
#
loop_
_entity_poly.entity_id
_entity_poly.type
_entity_poly.pdbx_seq_one_letter_code
_entity_poly.pdbx_strand_id
1 'polypeptide(L)'
;MKKIIFLSLFSFFYLIEIVMAHCPLCTIGAGAAAAGAVWLGVSKVVVALFVGAFAMSMGMWFSKIPKKRYVPFQKTLIVALIFLTTVLPLLPIFKAIGPLYLPFIGDYGLTYAINYSLISSLFGGMLVFISPFLSKKINEKRGKSMPFQGMILTLSLLLIIGALIQLLIN
;
A
#
# COMPACT_ATOMS: atom_id res chain seq x y z
N MET A 1 -12.52 -30.21 -12.65
CA MET A 1 -12.10 -29.80 -11.28
C MET A 1 -11.82 -28.30 -11.14
N LYS A 2 -11.14 -27.63 -12.09
CA LYS A 2 -10.90 -26.16 -12.04
C LYS A 2 -12.17 -25.27 -11.94
N LYS A 3 -13.28 -25.66 -12.59
CA LYS A 3 -14.53 -24.87 -12.58
C LYS A 3 -15.29 -24.90 -11.25
N ILE A 4 -15.22 -25.99 -10.47
CA ILE A 4 -15.92 -26.13 -9.18
C ILE A 4 -15.22 -25.32 -8.08
N ILE A 5 -13.88 -25.28 -8.11
CA ILE A 5 -13.09 -24.43 -7.21
C ILE A 5 -13.37 -22.95 -7.48
N PHE A 6 -13.50 -22.55 -8.76
CA PHE A 6 -13.80 -21.18 -9.13
C PHE A 6 -15.21 -20.75 -8.70
N LEU A 7 -16.21 -21.64 -8.80
CA LEU A 7 -17.57 -21.38 -8.34
C LEU A 7 -17.67 -21.28 -6.81
N SER A 8 -16.93 -22.13 -6.10
CA SER A 8 -16.86 -22.10 -4.62
C SER A 8 -16.16 -20.84 -4.11
N LEU A 9 -15.10 -20.38 -4.78
CA LEU A 9 -14.42 -19.13 -4.45
C LEU A 9 -15.32 -17.92 -4.69
N PHE A 10 -16.11 -17.91 -5.78
CA PHE A 10 -17.03 -16.82 -6.10
C PHE A 10 -18.23 -16.74 -5.14
N SER A 11 -18.69 -17.89 -4.62
CA SER A 11 -19.76 -17.94 -3.61
C SER A 11 -19.33 -17.38 -2.25
N PHE A 12 -18.03 -17.41 -1.91
CA PHE A 12 -17.52 -16.88 -0.65
C PHE A 12 -17.47 -15.33 -0.64
N PHE A 13 -17.34 -14.70 -1.81
CA PHE A 13 -17.33 -13.23 -1.93
C PHE A 13 -18.69 -12.58 -1.63
N TYR A 14 -19.80 -13.32 -1.81
CA TYR A 14 -21.15 -12.79 -1.57
C TYR A 14 -21.54 -12.71 -0.09
N LEU A 15 -20.79 -13.34 0.82
CA LEU A 15 -21.14 -13.42 2.25
C LEU A 15 -20.46 -12.38 3.15
N ILE A 16 -19.69 -11.46 2.58
CA ILE A 16 -18.80 -10.57 3.35
C ILE A 16 -19.44 -9.19 3.48
N GLU A 17 -20.37 -9.07 4.44
CA GLU A 17 -20.71 -7.77 5.04
C GLU A 17 -19.61 -7.37 6.04
N ILE A 18 -18.44 -6.96 5.54
CA ILE A 18 -17.44 -6.31 6.40
C ILE A 18 -17.64 -4.80 6.32
N VAL A 19 -18.52 -4.31 7.19
CA VAL A 19 -18.57 -2.91 7.61
C VAL A 19 -17.40 -2.68 8.59
N MET A 20 -16.19 -2.57 8.03
CA MET A 20 -15.04 -2.03 8.74
C MET A 20 -14.41 -0.97 7.85
N ALA A 21 -14.69 0.30 8.14
CA ALA A 21 -13.87 1.39 7.62
C ALA A 21 -12.42 1.11 8.05
N HIS A 22 -11.50 0.97 7.09
CA HIS A 22 -10.15 0.38 7.17
C HIS A 22 -10.09 -1.13 6.98
N CYS A 23 -9.91 -1.48 5.70
CA CYS A 23 -10.42 -2.68 5.08
C CYS A 23 -9.36 -3.80 5.12
N PRO A 24 -9.61 -4.94 5.81
CA PRO A 24 -8.74 -6.11 5.72
C PRO A 24 -8.55 -6.55 4.26
N LEU A 25 -9.56 -6.28 3.41
CA LEU A 25 -9.53 -6.53 1.99
C LEU A 25 -8.46 -5.72 1.24
N CYS A 26 -8.16 -4.48 1.64
CA CYS A 26 -7.05 -3.71 1.05
C CYS A 26 -5.69 -4.27 1.47
N THR A 27 -5.60 -4.80 2.70
CA THR A 27 -4.37 -5.45 3.18
C THR A 27 -4.12 -6.74 2.39
N ILE A 28 -5.15 -7.57 2.22
CA ILE A 28 -5.08 -8.77 1.40
C ILE A 28 -4.76 -8.41 -0.06
N GLY A 29 -5.43 -7.39 -0.63
CA GLY A 29 -5.21 -6.94 -1.99
C GLY A 29 -3.79 -6.41 -2.24
N ALA A 30 -3.27 -5.57 -1.35
CA ALA A 30 -1.90 -5.04 -1.45
C ALA A 30 -0.85 -6.14 -1.25
N GLY A 31 -1.08 -7.09 -0.34
CA GLY A 31 -0.22 -8.25 -0.15
C GLY A 31 -0.20 -9.17 -1.38
N ALA A 32 -1.37 -9.45 -1.96
CA ALA A 32 -1.50 -10.21 -3.20
C ALA A 32 -0.83 -9.51 -4.38
N ALA A 33 -0.98 -8.18 -4.50
CA ALA A 33 -0.31 -7.39 -5.52
C ALA A 33 1.22 -7.40 -5.33
N ALA A 34 1.73 -7.31 -4.10
CA ALA A 34 3.16 -7.40 -3.82
C ALA A 34 3.74 -8.77 -4.21
N ALA A 35 3.08 -9.85 -3.80
CA ALA A 35 3.50 -11.22 -4.16
C ALA A 35 3.41 -11.45 -5.67
N GLY A 36 2.34 -10.99 -6.31
CA GLY A 36 2.17 -11.04 -7.76
C GLY A 36 3.25 -10.26 -8.50
N ALA A 37 3.63 -9.08 -8.01
CA ALA A 37 4.70 -8.27 -8.60
C ALA A 37 6.06 -8.98 -8.54
N VAL A 38 6.38 -9.67 -7.43
CA VAL A 38 7.59 -10.48 -7.32
C VAL A 38 7.55 -11.65 -8.31
N TRP A 39 6.42 -12.35 -8.40
CA TRP A 39 6.26 -13.50 -9.28
C TRP A 39 6.34 -13.13 -10.77
N LEU A 40 5.83 -11.95 -11.13
CA LEU A 40 5.91 -11.39 -12.48
C LEU A 40 7.28 -10.77 -12.81
N GLY A 41 8.23 -10.72 -11.87
CA GLY A 41 9.56 -10.16 -12.09
C GLY A 41 9.57 -8.63 -12.23
N VAL A 42 8.60 -7.94 -11.62
CA VAL A 42 8.50 -6.47 -11.64
C VAL A 42 9.65 -5.85 -10.82
N SER A 43 10.01 -4.59 -11.12
CA SER A 43 11.11 -3.91 -10.42
C SER A 43 10.92 -3.89 -8.89
N LYS A 44 12.05 -4.00 -8.17
CA LYS A 44 12.07 -4.00 -6.69
C LYS A 44 11.45 -2.74 -6.08
N VAL A 45 11.51 -1.62 -6.81
CA VAL A 45 10.91 -0.33 -6.39
C VAL A 45 9.39 -0.45 -6.36
N VAL A 46 8.78 -1.09 -7.36
CA VAL A 46 7.32 -1.30 -7.42
C VAL A 46 6.89 -2.34 -6.37
N VAL A 47 7.67 -3.39 -6.15
CA VAL A 47 7.41 -4.33 -5.04
C VAL A 47 7.41 -3.58 -3.70
N ALA A 48 8.37 -2.70 -3.47
CA ALA A 48 8.43 -1.89 -2.26
C ALA A 48 7.24 -0.94 -2.10
N LEU A 49 6.70 -0.38 -3.19
CA LEU A 49 5.45 0.40 -3.20
C LEU A 49 4.29 -0.42 -2.61
N PHE A 50 4.09 -1.64 -3.11
CA PHE A 50 3.02 -2.52 -2.64
C PHE A 50 3.24 -2.99 -1.21
N VAL A 51 4.48 -3.25 -0.79
CA VAL A 51 4.80 -3.60 0.61
C VAL A 51 4.49 -2.44 1.56
N GLY A 52 4.81 -1.20 1.15
CA GLY A 52 4.46 -0.01 1.93
C GLY A 52 2.95 0.20 2.05
N ALA A 53 2.22 0.00 0.95
CA ALA A 53 0.77 0.03 0.93
C ALA A 53 0.14 -1.06 1.82
N PHE A 54 0.70 -2.27 1.80
CA PHE A 54 0.31 -3.38 2.66
C PHE A 54 0.52 -3.03 4.14
N ALA A 55 1.72 -2.56 4.49
CA ALA A 55 2.08 -2.20 5.86
C ALA A 55 1.18 -1.09 6.43
N MET A 56 0.88 -0.07 5.61
CA MET A 56 0.01 1.03 6.01
C MET A 56 -1.46 0.61 6.15
N SER A 57 -1.97 -0.21 5.23
CA SER A 57 -3.32 -0.79 5.32
C SER A 57 -3.48 -1.64 6.58
N MET A 58 -2.49 -2.49 6.86
CA MET A 58 -2.44 -3.33 8.05
C MET A 58 -2.38 -2.48 9.32
N GLY A 59 -1.47 -1.51 9.38
CA GLY A 59 -1.33 -0.62 10.53
C GLY A 59 -2.63 0.07 10.89
N MET A 60 -3.35 0.60 9.90
CA MET A 60 -4.61 1.31 10.13
C MET A 60 -5.75 0.37 10.53
N TRP A 61 -5.76 -0.88 10.05
CA TRP A 61 -6.71 -1.90 10.51
C TRP A 61 -6.45 -2.28 11.97
N PHE A 62 -5.20 -2.62 12.31
CA PHE A 62 -4.80 -3.01 13.68
C PHE A 62 -4.95 -1.88 14.70
N SER A 63 -4.77 -0.61 14.29
CA SER A 63 -4.94 0.56 15.16
C SER A 63 -6.35 0.69 15.80
N LYS A 64 -7.33 -0.05 15.28
CA LYS A 64 -8.73 -0.03 15.74
C LYS A 64 -9.09 -1.20 16.65
N ILE A 65 -8.24 -2.23 16.75
CA ILE A 65 -8.43 -3.36 17.66
C ILE A 65 -8.49 -2.92 19.14
N PRO A 66 -7.60 -2.05 19.66
CA PRO A 66 -7.69 -1.63 21.05
C PRO A 66 -8.92 -0.73 21.28
N LYS A 67 -9.83 -1.21 22.13
CA LYS A 67 -11.08 -0.50 22.49
C LYS A 67 -10.86 0.69 23.42
N LYS A 68 -9.80 0.66 24.24
CA LYS A 68 -9.44 1.73 25.19
C LYS A 68 -8.21 2.49 24.70
N ARG A 69 -8.24 3.81 24.86
CA ARG A 69 -7.07 4.67 24.65
C ARG A 69 -6.38 4.90 25.99
N TYR A 70 -5.13 4.49 26.09
CA TYR A 70 -4.30 4.66 27.29
C TYR A 70 -3.32 5.82 27.14
N VAL A 71 -2.93 6.16 25.89
CA VAL A 71 -1.95 7.21 25.60
C VAL A 71 -2.46 8.15 24.49
N PRO A 72 -2.04 9.43 24.49
CA PRO A 72 -2.29 10.32 23.34
C PRO A 72 -1.64 9.75 22.09
N PHE A 73 -2.27 9.96 20.93
CA PHE A 73 -1.78 9.46 19.62
C PHE A 73 -1.58 7.93 19.48
N GLN A 74 -2.15 7.11 20.37
CA GLN A 74 -2.01 5.65 20.34
C GLN A 74 -2.26 5.02 18.96
N LYS A 75 -3.27 5.48 18.22
CA LYS A 75 -3.57 4.95 16.88
C LYS A 75 -2.44 5.19 15.89
N THR A 76 -1.92 6.41 15.83
CA THR A 76 -0.80 6.78 14.96
C THR A 76 0.45 6.00 15.33
N LEU A 77 0.70 5.82 16.63
CA LEU A 77 1.84 5.07 17.13
C LEU A 77 1.76 3.60 16.75
N ILE A 78 0.58 2.98 16.84
CA ILE A 78 0.35 1.60 16.38
C ILE A 78 0.59 1.49 14.87
N VAL A 79 0.07 2.42 14.07
CA VAL A 79 0.27 2.42 12.61
C VAL A 79 1.75 2.52 12.27
N ALA A 80 2.46 3.49 12.86
CA ALA A 80 3.87 3.71 12.63
C ALA A 80 4.71 2.50 13.05
N LEU A 81 4.39 1.91 14.21
CA LEU A 81 5.08 0.72 14.70
C LEU A 81 4.88 -0.46 13.77
N ILE A 82 3.64 -0.73 13.34
CA ILE A 82 3.35 -1.81 12.38
C ILE A 82 4.03 -1.55 11.04
N PHE A 83 4.03 -0.30 10.57
CA PHE A 83 4.72 0.06 9.34
C PHE A 83 6.22 -0.23 9.44
N LEU A 84 6.88 0.21 10.52
CA LEU A 84 8.31 -0.05 10.76
C LEU A 84 8.58 -1.56 10.88
N THR A 85 7.80 -2.29 11.67
CA THR A 85 8.01 -3.73 11.89
C THR A 85 7.66 -4.57 10.67
N THR A 86 6.96 -4.02 9.68
CA THR A 86 6.67 -4.72 8.42
C THR A 86 7.71 -4.35 7.35
N VAL A 87 8.03 -3.06 7.20
CA VAL A 87 8.92 -2.60 6.13
C VAL A 87 10.37 -2.93 6.45
N LEU A 88 10.85 -2.70 7.68
CA LEU A 88 12.27 -2.90 8.02
C LEU A 88 12.73 -4.36 7.87
N PRO A 89 11.99 -5.38 8.37
CA PRO A 89 12.45 -6.77 8.25
C PRO A 89 12.38 -7.28 6.82
N LEU A 90 11.46 -6.79 6.00
CA LEU A 90 11.34 -7.20 4.59
C LEU A 90 12.26 -6.40 3.66
N LEU A 91 12.85 -5.29 4.13
CA LEU A 91 13.73 -4.42 3.35
C LEU A 91 14.88 -5.15 2.64
N PRO A 92 15.54 -6.18 3.21
CA PRO A 92 16.58 -6.94 2.52
C PRO A 92 16.10 -7.62 1.23
N ILE A 93 14.82 -8.02 1.17
CA ILE A 93 14.25 -8.80 0.07
C ILE A 93 14.06 -7.94 -1.19
N PHE A 94 13.64 -6.69 -1.01
CA PHE A 94 13.35 -5.75 -2.10
C PHE A 94 14.29 -4.55 -2.12
N LYS A 95 15.49 -4.67 -1.54
CA LYS A 95 16.47 -3.58 -1.46
C LYS A 95 16.88 -3.10 -2.85
N ALA A 96 16.64 -1.82 -3.14
CA ALA A 96 17.11 -1.09 -4.31
C ALA A 96 17.75 0.21 -3.82
N ILE A 97 19.08 0.23 -3.79
CA ILE A 97 19.87 1.43 -3.56
C ILE A 97 20.30 1.94 -4.93
N GLY A 98 20.17 3.24 -5.17
CA GLY A 98 20.85 3.84 -6.30
C GLY A 98 21.27 5.29 -6.04
N PRO A 99 22.06 5.84 -6.96
CA PRO A 99 22.64 7.17 -6.81
C PRO A 99 21.62 8.25 -7.18
N LEU A 100 21.34 9.17 -6.25
CA LEU A 100 20.68 10.43 -6.57
C LEU A 100 21.76 11.49 -6.81
N TYR A 101 21.95 11.84 -8.09
CA TYR A 101 22.83 12.92 -8.49
C TYR A 101 22.09 14.26 -8.40
N LEU A 102 22.62 15.17 -7.59
CA LEU A 102 22.10 16.53 -7.43
C LEU A 102 23.08 17.52 -8.07
N PRO A 103 22.93 17.84 -9.37
CA PRO A 103 23.86 18.71 -10.09
C PRO A 103 23.85 20.16 -9.60
N PHE A 104 22.84 20.56 -8.82
CA PHE A 104 22.64 21.93 -8.35
C PHE A 104 23.23 22.20 -6.96
N ILE A 105 23.87 21.20 -6.33
CA ILE A 105 24.42 21.33 -4.97
C ILE A 105 25.90 20.91 -4.98
N GLY A 106 26.79 21.89 -4.72
CA GLY A 106 28.24 21.73 -4.67
C GLY A 106 28.93 21.99 -6.01
N ASP A 107 30.22 22.35 -5.98
CA ASP A 107 31.02 22.74 -7.17
C ASP A 107 31.17 21.64 -8.22
N TYR A 108 30.94 20.36 -7.86
CA TYR A 108 31.03 19.20 -8.76
C TYR A 108 29.79 18.28 -8.76
N GLY A 109 28.69 18.72 -8.14
CA GLY A 109 27.48 17.92 -7.96
C GLY A 109 27.64 16.79 -6.94
N LEU A 110 26.76 16.74 -5.94
CA LEU A 110 26.78 15.69 -4.91
C LEU A 110 25.96 14.47 -5.34
N THR A 111 26.48 13.26 -5.09
CA THR A 111 25.78 12.00 -5.31
C THR A 111 25.47 11.34 -3.97
N TYR A 112 24.18 11.20 -3.63
CA TYR A 112 23.75 10.50 -2.42
C TYR A 112 23.25 9.10 -2.76
N ALA A 113 23.68 8.10 -1.99
CA ALA A 113 23.12 6.75 -2.10
C ALA A 113 21.75 6.72 -1.41
N ILE A 114 20.68 6.72 -2.20
CA ILE A 114 19.31 6.74 -1.70
C ILE A 114 18.68 5.36 -1.84
N ASN A 115 17.96 4.95 -0.80
CA ASN A 115 17.17 3.73 -0.82
C ASN A 115 15.81 3.99 -1.48
N TYR A 116 15.74 3.76 -2.79
CA TYR A 116 14.50 3.91 -3.57
C TYR A 116 13.38 3.01 -3.05
N SER A 117 13.71 1.85 -2.50
CA SER A 117 12.70 0.98 -1.90
C SER A 117 12.05 1.59 -0.67
N LEU A 118 12.82 2.25 0.19
CA LEU A 118 12.27 2.91 1.36
C LEU A 118 11.36 4.07 0.97
N ILE A 119 11.79 4.91 0.02
CA ILE A 119 10.98 6.03 -0.50
C ILE A 119 9.70 5.50 -1.15
N SER A 120 9.82 4.48 -2.00
CA SER A 120 8.68 3.86 -2.66
C SER A 120 7.71 3.25 -1.65
N SER A 121 8.19 2.58 -0.60
CA SER A 121 7.33 2.06 0.46
C SER A 121 6.60 3.15 1.24
N LEU A 122 7.28 4.26 1.54
CA LEU A 122 6.63 5.43 2.16
C LEU A 122 5.57 6.02 1.24
N PHE A 123 5.87 6.11 -0.06
CA PHE A 123 4.93 6.61 -1.05
C PHE A 123 3.70 5.70 -1.20
N GLY A 124 3.91 4.38 -1.24
CA GLY A 124 2.83 3.39 -1.24
C GLY A 124 1.95 3.49 0.00
N GLY A 125 2.55 3.66 1.18
CA GLY A 125 1.81 3.92 2.41
C GLY A 125 1.01 5.23 2.36
N MET A 126 1.63 6.31 1.89
CA MET A 126 0.98 7.61 1.73
C MET A 126 -0.25 7.55 0.83
N LEU A 127 -0.19 6.83 -0.29
CA LEU A 127 -1.33 6.63 -1.19
C LEU A 127 -2.50 5.95 -0.49
N VAL A 128 -2.23 4.91 0.29
CA VAL A 128 -3.26 4.21 1.08
C VAL A 128 -3.85 5.14 2.14
N PHE A 129 -3.02 5.95 2.79
CA PHE A 129 -3.48 6.91 3.80
C PHE A 129 -4.40 7.99 3.22
N ILE A 130 -4.12 8.48 2.01
CA ILE A 130 -4.89 9.53 1.33
C ILE A 130 -6.18 8.98 0.70
N SER A 131 -6.14 7.74 0.22
CA SER A 131 -7.26 7.08 -0.48
C SER A 131 -8.65 7.24 0.20
N PRO A 132 -8.85 7.01 1.50
CA PRO A 132 -10.15 7.17 2.14
C PRO A 132 -10.66 8.62 2.10
N PHE A 133 -9.78 9.61 2.21
CA PHE A 133 -10.15 11.02 2.08
C PHE A 133 -10.58 11.35 0.66
N LEU A 134 -9.86 10.81 -0.33
CA LEU A 134 -10.21 10.97 -1.74
C LEU A 134 -11.55 10.31 -2.05
N SER A 135 -11.80 9.11 -1.51
CA SER A 135 -13.08 8.41 -1.65
C SER A 135 -14.24 9.21 -1.05
N LYS A 136 -14.04 9.86 0.11
CA LYS A 136 -15.06 10.69 0.75
C LYS A 136 -15.40 11.91 -0.13
N LYS A 137 -14.38 12.60 -0.65
CA LYS A 137 -14.55 13.77 -1.53
C LYS A 137 -15.26 13.42 -2.85
N ILE A 138 -15.03 12.22 -3.38
CA ILE A 138 -15.74 11.72 -4.56
C ILE A 138 -17.22 11.44 -4.23
N ASN A 139 -17.50 10.85 -3.06
CA ASN A 139 -18.88 10.59 -2.62
C ASN A 139 -19.67 11.88 -2.40
N GLU A 140 -19.06 12.90 -1.82
CA GLU A 140 -19.68 14.22 -1.63
C GLU A 140 -20.12 14.84 -2.97
N LYS A 141 -19.36 14.62 -4.04
CA LYS A 141 -19.72 15.10 -5.40
C LYS A 141 -20.72 14.20 -6.14
N ARG A 142 -20.68 12.88 -5.93
CA ARG A 142 -21.56 11.92 -6.63
C ARG A 142 -22.93 11.74 -5.96
N GLY A 143 -23.05 12.04 -4.67
CA GLY A 143 -24.29 11.83 -3.90
C GLY A 143 -24.70 10.37 -3.68
N LYS A 144 -23.93 9.39 -4.22
CA LYS A 144 -24.16 7.95 -4.06
C LYS A 144 -22.85 7.24 -3.74
N SER A 145 -22.83 6.43 -2.69
CA SER A 145 -21.70 5.57 -2.33
C SER A 145 -21.78 4.24 -3.09
N MET A 146 -20.74 3.91 -3.88
CA MET A 146 -20.62 2.58 -4.48
C MET A 146 -20.10 1.57 -3.45
N PRO A 147 -20.57 0.31 -3.47
CA PRO A 147 -20.00 -0.73 -2.63
C PRO A 147 -18.51 -0.90 -2.95
N PHE A 148 -17.68 -1.06 -1.92
CA PHE A 148 -16.23 -1.24 -2.02
C PHE A 148 -15.44 -0.12 -2.72
N GLN A 149 -16.01 1.07 -2.89
CA GLN A 149 -15.36 2.18 -3.60
C GLN A 149 -13.97 2.54 -3.08
N GLY A 150 -13.77 2.55 -1.76
CA GLY A 150 -12.45 2.84 -1.18
C GLY A 150 -11.40 1.79 -1.55
N MET A 151 -11.77 0.50 -1.61
CA MET A 151 -10.86 -0.56 -2.04
C MET A 151 -10.52 -0.42 -3.52
N ILE A 152 -11.54 -0.28 -4.36
CA ILE A 152 -11.37 -0.12 -5.82
C ILE A 152 -10.47 1.08 -6.10
N LEU A 153 -10.72 2.22 -5.45
CA LEU A 153 -9.91 3.42 -5.62
C LEU A 153 -8.46 3.19 -5.19
N THR A 154 -8.25 2.58 -4.01
CA THR A 154 -6.89 2.34 -3.49
C THR A 154 -6.09 1.41 -4.39
N LEU A 155 -6.67 0.26 -4.77
CA LEU A 155 -5.98 -0.72 -5.60
C LEU A 155 -5.74 -0.21 -7.01
N SER A 156 -6.73 0.45 -7.63
CA SER A 156 -6.54 1.07 -8.94
C SER A 156 -5.44 2.14 -8.90
N LEU A 157 -5.41 2.98 -7.87
CA LEU A 157 -4.39 4.02 -7.71
C LEU A 157 -2.99 3.40 -7.56
N LEU A 158 -2.85 2.36 -6.73
CA LEU A 158 -1.58 1.66 -6.56
C LEU A 158 -1.13 0.94 -7.84
N LEU A 159 -2.04 0.30 -8.57
CA LEU A 159 -1.73 -0.36 -9.83
C LEU A 159 -1.30 0.63 -10.91
N ILE A 160 -2.01 1.76 -11.05
CA ILE A 160 -1.64 2.82 -12.01
C ILE A 160 -0.26 3.37 -11.67
N ILE A 161 -0.02 3.73 -10.42
CA ILE A 161 1.27 4.29 -9.99
C ILE A 161 2.39 3.25 -10.10
N GLY A 162 2.13 2.00 -9.72
CA GLY A 162 3.08 0.90 -9.86
C GLY A 162 3.46 0.65 -11.33
N ALA A 163 2.48 0.68 -12.24
CA ALA A 163 2.72 0.55 -13.68
C ALA A 163 3.52 1.75 -14.24
N LEU A 164 3.20 2.98 -13.82
CA LEU A 164 3.96 4.17 -14.21
C LEU A 164 5.41 4.11 -13.73
N ILE A 165 5.65 3.71 -12.47
CA ILE A 165 7.00 3.54 -11.93
C ILE A 165 7.75 2.44 -12.71
N GLN A 166 7.08 1.34 -13.04
CA GLN A 166 7.69 0.27 -13.84
C GLN A 166 8.14 0.77 -15.22
N LEU A 167 7.30 1.55 -15.92
CA LEU A 167 7.63 2.14 -17.23
C LEU A 167 8.71 3.22 -17.16
N LEU A 168 8.86 3.90 -16.02
CA LEU A 168 9.88 4.93 -15.86
C LEU A 168 11.27 4.34 -15.58
N ILE A 169 11.32 3.17 -14.93
CA ILE A 169 12.57 2.51 -14.53
C ILE A 169 13.11 1.59 -15.63
N ASN A 170 12.24 1.03 -16.46
CA ASN A 170 12.55 0.02 -17.47
C ASN A 170 12.38 0.56 -18.89
#